data_AF-A0AB35IQG0-F1
#
_entry.id   AF-A0AB35IQG0-F1
#
_cell.length_a   1.000
_cell.length_b   1.000
_cell.length_c   1.000
_cell.angle_alpha   90.00
_cell.angle_beta   90.00
_cell.angle_gamma   90.00
#
_symmetry.space_group_name_H-M   'P 1'
#
loop_
_entity.id
_entity.type
_entity.pdbx_description
1 polymer ?
#
loop_
_entity_poly.entity_id
_entity_poly.type
_entity_poly.pdbx_seq_one_letter_code
_entity_poly.pdbx_strand_id
1 'polypeptide(L)'
;MNFEDLLEWYKCNRSIFYKENLYCEAFYSIDCHISNPTKEIYRVIAEVSVYLYMKDEYGIGISKIADFLSMEFEKNNITLEEIKKANKWDLLDAVYENDIKYLKKHN
;
A
#
# COMPACT_ATOMS: atom_id res chain seq x y z
N MET A 1 -12.60 -17.64 25.41
CA MET A 1 -13.17 -18.11 24.13
C MET A 1 -12.52 -19.43 23.79
N ASN A 2 -13.31 -20.45 23.48
CA ASN A 2 -12.82 -21.65 22.81
C ASN A 2 -12.59 -21.36 21.31
N PHE A 3 -12.12 -22.36 20.55
CA PHE A 3 -11.82 -22.19 19.12
C PHE A 3 -13.07 -21.77 18.32
N GLU A 4 -14.21 -22.33 18.65
CA GLU A 4 -15.50 -22.13 17.99
C GLU A 4 -16.00 -20.70 18.19
N ASP A 5 -15.94 -20.19 19.42
CA ASP A 5 -16.28 -18.81 19.77
C ASP A 5 -15.36 -17.82 19.02
N LEU A 6 -14.06 -18.14 18.94
CA LEU A 6 -13.06 -17.34 18.23
C LEU A 6 -13.32 -17.30 16.73
N LEU A 7 -13.66 -18.45 16.13
CA LEU A 7 -13.97 -18.55 14.70
C LEU A 7 -15.26 -17.80 14.35
N GLU A 8 -16.29 -17.90 15.18
CA GLU A 8 -17.55 -17.19 14.99
C GLU A 8 -17.36 -15.68 15.12
N TRP A 9 -16.63 -15.25 16.15
CA TRP A 9 -16.27 -13.84 16.32
C TRP A 9 -15.46 -13.31 15.12
N TYR A 10 -14.48 -14.07 14.62
CA TYR A 10 -13.75 -13.69 13.40
C TYR A 10 -14.68 -13.54 12.20
N LYS A 11 -15.58 -14.49 11.96
CA LYS A 11 -16.54 -14.41 10.83
C LYS A 11 -17.41 -13.16 10.90
N CYS A 12 -17.85 -12.76 12.10
CA CYS A 12 -18.61 -11.54 12.33
C CYS A 12 -17.80 -10.25 12.15
N ASN A 13 -16.49 -10.28 12.44
CA ASN A 13 -15.61 -9.10 12.42
C ASN A 13 -14.61 -9.08 11.26
N ARG A 14 -14.69 -10.04 10.32
CA ARG A 14 -13.69 -10.27 9.27
C ARG A 14 -13.36 -9.03 8.43
N SER A 15 -14.32 -8.14 8.22
CA SER A 15 -14.12 -6.91 7.43
C SER A 15 -13.22 -5.90 8.15
N ILE A 16 -13.30 -5.84 9.47
CA ILE A 16 -12.43 -5.00 10.32
C ILE A 16 -11.01 -5.54 10.23
N PHE A 17 -10.84 -6.86 10.43
CA PHE A 17 -9.55 -7.53 10.28
C PHE A 17 -8.95 -7.38 8.90
N TYR A 18 -9.77 -7.49 7.85
CA TYR A 18 -9.28 -7.39 6.49
C TYR A 18 -8.62 -6.04 6.25
N LYS A 19 -9.28 -4.94 6.62
CA LYS A 19 -8.71 -3.60 6.44
C LYS A 19 -7.45 -3.40 7.28
N GLU A 20 -7.48 -3.77 8.55
CA GLU A 20 -6.32 -3.65 9.44
C GLU A 20 -5.12 -4.48 8.95
N ASN A 21 -5.38 -5.69 8.45
CA ASN A 21 -4.34 -6.56 7.89
C ASN A 21 -3.67 -5.95 6.66
N LEU A 22 -4.42 -5.28 5.78
CA LEU A 22 -3.83 -4.58 4.62
C LEU A 22 -2.89 -3.44 5.04
N TYR A 23 -3.22 -2.72 6.11
CA TYR A 23 -2.30 -1.72 6.68
C TYR A 23 -1.05 -2.38 7.26
N CYS A 24 -1.20 -3.49 8.00
CA CYS A 24 -0.06 -4.23 8.54
C CYS A 24 0.88 -4.74 7.43
N GLU A 25 0.33 -5.27 6.33
CA GLU A 25 1.12 -5.70 5.17
C GLU A 25 1.88 -4.53 4.52
N ALA A 26 1.24 -3.36 4.38
CA ALA A 26 1.89 -2.17 3.88
C ALA A 26 2.99 -1.67 4.85
N PHE A 27 2.75 -1.68 6.16
CA PHE A 27 3.76 -1.29 7.16
C PHE A 27 4.98 -2.20 7.12
N TYR A 28 4.78 -3.50 6.99
CA TYR A 28 5.88 -4.46 6.85
C TYR A 28 6.75 -4.17 5.62
N SER A 29 6.11 -3.85 4.49
CA SER A 29 6.79 -3.47 3.25
C SER A 29 7.64 -2.20 3.44
N ILE A 30 7.09 -1.20 4.14
CA ILE A 30 7.79 0.04 4.49
C ILE A 30 9.03 -0.25 5.35
N ASP A 31 8.90 -1.10 6.37
CA ASP A 31 10.02 -1.48 7.25
C ASP A 31 11.13 -2.22 6.52
N CYS A 32 10.79 -2.98 5.48
CA CYS A 32 11.75 -3.73 4.67
C CYS A 32 12.58 -2.83 3.74
N HIS A 33 12.09 -1.63 3.42
CA HIS A 33 12.69 -0.78 2.40
C HIS A 33 13.18 0.57 2.90
N ILE A 34 12.66 1.07 4.02
CA ILE A 34 13.00 2.38 4.58
C ILE A 34 13.61 2.14 5.96
N SER A 35 14.85 2.60 6.18
CA SER A 35 15.60 2.25 7.39
C SER A 35 15.11 2.96 8.67
N ASN A 36 14.43 4.10 8.53
CA ASN A 36 13.89 4.88 9.67
C ASN A 36 12.58 5.61 9.26
N PRO A 37 11.49 4.88 8.98
CA PRO A 37 10.25 5.49 8.51
C PRO A 37 9.62 6.33 9.62
N THR A 38 9.20 7.54 9.24
CA THR A 38 8.42 8.41 10.13
C THR A 38 6.95 7.99 10.12
N LYS A 39 6.18 8.44 11.12
CA LYS A 39 4.72 8.26 11.12
C LYS A 39 4.05 8.76 9.84
N GLU A 40 4.58 9.83 9.25
CA GLU A 40 4.06 10.38 8.00
C GLU A 40 4.34 9.44 6.82
N ILE A 41 5.53 8.84 6.75
CA ILE A 41 5.87 7.84 5.72
C ILE A 41 4.90 6.66 5.81
N TYR A 42 4.70 6.09 7.00
CA TYR A 42 3.72 5.02 7.21
C TYR A 42 2.32 5.42 6.77
N ARG A 43 1.84 6.59 7.22
CA ARG A 43 0.50 7.07 6.89
C ARG A 43 0.31 7.15 5.39
N VAL A 44 1.20 7.86 4.70
CA VAL A 44 1.03 8.17 3.28
C VAL A 44 1.14 6.93 2.42
N ILE A 45 2.22 6.15 2.59
CA ILE A 45 2.45 4.99 1.75
C ILE A 45 1.38 3.93 2.01
N ALA A 46 1.00 3.67 3.27
CA ALA A 46 -0.02 2.67 3.56
C ALA A 46 -1.42 3.10 3.12
N GLU A 47 -1.84 4.34 3.38
CA GLU A 47 -3.17 4.83 2.95
C GLU A 47 -3.32 4.76 1.43
N VAL A 48 -2.31 5.19 0.68
CA VAL A 48 -2.32 5.12 -0.78
C VAL A 48 -2.27 3.67 -1.26
N SER A 49 -1.44 2.82 -0.68
CA SER A 49 -1.35 1.40 -1.06
C SER A 49 -2.68 0.67 -0.85
N VAL A 50 -3.32 0.86 0.30
CA VAL A 50 -4.62 0.28 0.61
C VAL A 50 -5.69 0.82 -0.33
N TYR A 51 -5.68 2.13 -0.60
CA TYR A 51 -6.61 2.73 -1.55
C TYR A 51 -6.46 2.15 -2.96
N LEU A 52 -5.23 2.05 -3.46
CA LEU A 52 -4.96 1.47 -4.78
C LEU A 52 -5.38 0.01 -4.84
N TYR A 53 -5.00 -0.80 -3.86
CA TYR A 53 -5.39 -2.21 -3.79
C TYR A 53 -6.91 -2.40 -3.84
N MET A 54 -7.67 -1.56 -3.13
CA MET A 54 -9.14 -1.61 -3.13
C MET A 54 -9.78 -1.13 -4.45
N LYS A 55 -9.01 -0.46 -5.30
CA LYS A 55 -9.44 0.08 -6.60
C LYS A 55 -8.79 -0.63 -7.77
N ASP A 56 -7.96 -1.61 -7.49
CA ASP A 56 -7.18 -2.31 -8.48
C ASP A 56 -8.04 -3.28 -9.27
N GLU A 57 -7.88 -3.21 -10.60
CA GLU A 57 -8.53 -4.11 -11.56
C GLU A 57 -7.52 -5.09 -12.17
N TYR A 58 -6.21 -4.90 -11.93
CA TYR A 58 -5.13 -5.70 -12.50
C TYR A 58 -4.74 -6.92 -11.66
N GLY A 59 -5.25 -7.05 -10.43
CA GLY A 59 -4.93 -8.14 -9.51
C GLY A 59 -3.58 -8.01 -8.80
N ILE A 60 -3.10 -6.79 -8.62
CA ILE A 60 -1.87 -6.44 -7.91
C ILE A 60 -2.07 -6.62 -6.40
N GLY A 61 -1.17 -7.37 -5.77
CA GLY A 61 -1.15 -7.53 -4.31
C GLY A 61 -0.75 -6.24 -3.58
N ILE A 62 -1.31 -6.04 -2.38
CA ILE A 62 -1.00 -4.87 -1.51
C ILE A 62 0.49 -4.73 -1.24
N SER A 63 1.21 -5.84 -1.00
CA SER A 63 2.65 -5.85 -0.77
C SER A 63 3.42 -5.30 -1.97
N LYS A 64 3.07 -5.71 -3.20
CA LYS A 64 3.73 -5.19 -4.41
C LYS A 64 3.56 -3.67 -4.55
N ILE A 65 2.37 -3.14 -4.22
CA ILE A 65 2.12 -1.68 -4.25
C ILE A 65 2.98 -0.98 -3.20
N ALA A 66 2.97 -1.48 -1.96
CA ALA A 66 3.69 -0.87 -0.85
C ALA A 66 5.22 -0.98 -1.02
N ASP A 67 5.73 -2.11 -1.51
CA ASP A 67 7.13 -2.34 -1.85
C ASP A 67 7.59 -1.32 -2.90
N PHE A 68 6.85 -1.20 -4.01
CA PHE A 68 7.17 -0.27 -5.09
C PHE A 68 7.26 1.18 -4.57
N LEU A 69 6.23 1.64 -3.86
CA LEU A 69 6.20 3.01 -3.36
C LEU A 69 7.32 3.28 -2.34
N SER A 70 7.58 2.31 -1.45
CA SER A 70 8.65 2.43 -0.44
C SER A 70 10.03 2.46 -1.08
N MET A 71 10.29 1.57 -2.05
CA MET A 71 11.55 1.52 -2.78
C MET A 71 11.81 2.79 -3.59
N GLU A 72 10.79 3.31 -4.30
CA GLU A 72 10.95 4.51 -5.11
C GLU A 72 11.06 5.78 -4.26
N PHE A 73 10.39 5.82 -3.11
CA PHE A 73 10.58 6.88 -2.12
C PHE A 73 11.99 6.86 -1.52
N GLU A 74 12.49 5.69 -1.09
CA GLU A 74 13.84 5.54 -0.52
C GLU A 74 14.93 5.95 -1.53
N LYS A 75 14.72 5.66 -2.82
CA LYS A 75 15.60 6.09 -3.92
C LYS A 75 15.48 7.58 -4.26
N ASN A 76 14.58 8.32 -3.61
CA ASN A 76 14.24 9.72 -3.90
C ASN A 76 13.72 9.95 -5.34
N ASN A 77 13.11 8.92 -5.95
CA ASN A 77 12.50 9.03 -7.28
C ASN A 77 11.10 9.66 -7.23
N ILE A 78 10.46 9.61 -6.06
CA ILE A 78 9.16 10.20 -5.78
C ILE A 78 9.11 10.71 -4.34
N THR A 79 8.40 11.80 -4.10
CA THR A 79 8.16 12.38 -2.78
C THR A 79 6.81 11.92 -2.21
N LEU A 80 6.63 12.03 -0.89
CA LEU A 80 5.34 11.75 -0.25
C LEU A 80 4.20 12.62 -0.80
N GLU A 81 4.50 13.87 -1.18
CA GLU A 81 3.50 14.78 -1.73
C GLU A 81 3.07 14.36 -3.13
N GLU A 82 4.00 13.89 -3.95
CA GLU A 82 3.70 13.29 -5.27
C GLU A 82 2.88 12.01 -5.11
N ILE A 83 3.22 11.13 -4.15
CA ILE A 83 2.43 9.92 -3.85
C ILE A 83 0.97 10.29 -3.49
N LYS A 84 0.75 11.33 -2.67
CA LYS A 84 -0.59 11.78 -2.29
C LYS A 84 -1.41 12.35 -3.44
N LYS A 85 -0.76 13.08 -4.35
CA LYS A 85 -1.43 13.86 -5.41
C LYS A 85 -1.51 13.13 -6.74
N ALA A 86 -0.71 12.10 -6.93
CA ALA A 86 -0.67 11.33 -8.16
C ALA A 86 -2.06 10.82 -8.55
N ASN A 87 -2.31 10.80 -9.86
CA ASN A 87 -3.47 10.10 -10.37
C ASN A 87 -3.34 8.61 -10.04
N LYS A 88 -4.40 8.03 -9.48
CA LYS A 88 -4.42 6.64 -9.06
C LYS A 88 -4.12 5.66 -10.20
N TRP A 89 -4.56 5.96 -11.43
CA TRP A 89 -4.37 5.11 -12.59
C TRP A 89 -2.92 5.14 -13.03
N ASP A 90 -2.31 6.31 -13.11
CA ASP A 90 -0.89 6.45 -13.40
C ASP A 90 -0.01 5.76 -12.35
N LEU A 91 -0.41 5.83 -11.06
CA LEU A 91 0.31 5.16 -9.97
C LEU A 91 0.15 3.63 -10.05
N LEU A 92 -1.06 3.13 -10.37
CA LEU A 92 -1.30 1.69 -10.61
C LEU A 92 -0.53 1.17 -11.82
N ASP A 93 -0.54 1.91 -12.93
CA ASP A 93 0.21 1.55 -14.14
C ASP A 93 1.72 1.53 -13.85
N ALA A 94 2.24 2.52 -13.10
CA ALA A 94 3.63 2.53 -12.66
C ALA A 94 4.00 1.33 -11.78
N VAL A 95 3.11 0.91 -10.88
CA VAL A 95 3.31 -0.30 -10.05
C VAL A 95 3.23 -1.57 -10.90
N TYR A 96 2.27 -1.64 -11.82
CA TYR A 96 2.08 -2.79 -12.70
C TYR A 96 3.32 -3.04 -13.56
N GLU A 97 3.77 -1.99 -14.25
CA GLU A 97 4.97 -1.96 -15.10
C GLU A 97 6.27 -1.93 -14.30
N ASN A 98 6.20 -1.67 -13.00
CA ASN A 98 7.34 -1.51 -12.11
C ASN A 98 8.33 -0.43 -12.60
N ASP A 99 7.80 0.68 -13.11
CA ASP A 99 8.57 1.83 -13.62
C ASP A 99 7.91 3.17 -13.24
N ILE A 100 8.57 3.92 -12.37
CA ILE A 100 8.11 5.24 -11.89
C ILE A 100 7.93 6.27 -13.01
N LYS A 101 8.50 6.07 -14.20
CA LYS A 101 8.32 6.99 -15.34
C LYS A 101 6.88 7.05 -15.83
N TYR A 102 6.07 6.02 -15.58
CA TYR A 102 4.66 6.02 -15.98
C TYR A 102 3.84 7.09 -15.24
N LEU A 103 4.27 7.51 -14.04
CA LEU A 103 3.68 8.66 -13.33
C LEU A 103 3.92 10.02 -14.02
N LYS A 104 4.93 10.12 -14.89
CA LYS A 104 5.34 11.37 -15.54
C LYS A 104 4.82 11.50 -16.97
N LYS A 105 4.13 10.49 -17.51
CA LYS A 105 3.60 10.51 -18.89
C LYS A 105 2.26 11.25 -19.02
N HIS A 106 1.54 11.43 -17.92
CA HIS A 106 0.17 11.96 -17.92
C HIS A 106 0.00 13.25 -17.10
N ASN A 107 1.10 13.87 -16.66
CA ASN A 107 1.15 15.18 -16.01
C ASN A 107 1.64 16.27 -16.97
#